data_AF-A0A963WWI2-F1
#
_entry.id   AF-A0A963WWI2-F1
#
_cell.length_a   1.000
_cell.length_b   1.000
_cell.length_c   1.000
_cell.angle_alpha   90.00
_cell.angle_beta   90.00
_cell.angle_gamma   90.00
#
_symmetry.space_group_name_H-M   'P 1'
#
loop_
_entity.id
_entity.type
_entity.pdbx_description
1 polymer ?
#
loop_
_entity_poly.entity_id
_entity_poly.type
_entity_poly.pdbx_seq_one_letter_code
_entity_poly.pdbx_strand_id
1 'polypeptide(L)'
;MFKYLKNKVFMTAAFVFFLSIVSSVSAQNYEPWTGAVVGARIDFYGNETLNTIRKLINEGDTIGAVREAKKLVTRLSQIERGGEETNLKYDAYNVLCLSLTANKEYEEAMKACNEAIMQSPARWQAFNSRGSLNYKTENFNQALSDYKNALDFAPEAPQIIRILNHNIKLAEARINSN
;
A
#
# COMPACT_ATOMS: atom_id res chain seq x y z
N MET A 1 -34.86 78.17 11.53
CA MET A 1 -33.85 77.98 12.59
C MET A 1 -32.80 76.99 12.04
N PHE A 2 -31.55 77.45 11.82
CA PHE A 2 -30.28 76.71 11.55
C PHE A 2 -30.31 75.46 10.63
N LYS A 3 -29.78 75.39 9.39
CA LYS A 3 -28.45 75.68 8.77
C LYS A 3 -27.32 74.69 9.16
N TYR A 4 -26.61 74.21 8.11
CA TYR A 4 -25.29 73.51 8.02
C TYR A 4 -25.32 71.97 7.91
N LEU A 5 -25.08 71.34 6.73
CA LEU A 5 -23.82 71.13 5.92
C LEU A 5 -23.24 69.71 6.18
N LYS A 6 -22.65 68.90 5.29
CA LYS A 6 -22.10 69.02 3.93
C LYS A 6 -21.69 67.60 3.44
N ASN A 7 -21.82 67.31 2.12
CA ASN A 7 -20.89 66.58 1.21
C ASN A 7 -20.37 65.15 1.54
N LYS A 8 -20.01 64.24 0.60
CA LYS A 8 -20.17 64.01 -0.86
C LYS A 8 -19.42 62.69 -1.20
N VAL A 9 -19.98 61.83 -2.09
CA VAL A 9 -19.30 61.00 -3.13
C VAL A 9 -18.50 59.76 -2.62
N PHE A 10 -18.73 58.52 -3.09
CA PHE A 10 -18.15 57.94 -4.32
C PHE A 10 -18.87 56.65 -4.80
N MET A 11 -19.01 56.55 -6.13
CA MET A 11 -19.30 55.35 -6.93
C MET A 11 -18.21 54.27 -6.76
N THR A 12 -18.57 52.99 -6.90
CA THR A 12 -17.90 52.04 -7.83
C THR A 12 -18.72 50.76 -8.02
N ALA A 13 -18.73 50.26 -9.25
CA ALA A 13 -19.44 49.09 -9.75
C ALA A 13 -18.58 47.83 -9.67
N ALA A 14 -19.19 46.64 -9.59
CA ALA A 14 -18.67 45.42 -10.23
C ALA A 14 -19.72 44.30 -10.18
N PHE A 15 -20.32 44.00 -11.34
CA PHE A 15 -21.03 42.77 -11.63
C PHE A 15 -19.99 41.65 -11.69
N VAL A 16 -19.94 40.76 -10.71
CA VAL A 16 -19.04 39.60 -10.73
C VAL A 16 -19.80 38.40 -11.31
N PHE A 17 -19.28 37.97 -12.46
CA PHE A 17 -19.62 36.76 -13.21
C PHE A 17 -19.81 35.53 -12.31
N PHE A 18 -20.92 34.81 -12.50
CA PHE A 18 -21.11 33.47 -11.96
C PHE A 18 -20.18 32.51 -12.73
N LEU A 19 -18.94 32.32 -12.25
CA LEU A 19 -18.14 31.16 -12.65
C LEU A 19 -18.68 29.95 -11.89
N SER A 20 -19.37 29.07 -12.60
CA SER A 20 -19.58 27.69 -12.17
C SER A 20 -18.21 27.05 -11.93
N ILE A 21 -17.86 26.89 -10.65
CA ILE A 21 -16.70 26.11 -10.23
C ILE A 21 -16.98 24.68 -10.67
N VAL A 22 -16.38 24.26 -11.78
CA VAL A 22 -16.11 22.85 -12.03
C VAL A 22 -15.13 22.44 -10.96
N SER A 23 -15.63 21.89 -9.85
CA SER A 23 -14.79 21.26 -8.84
C SER A 23 -14.08 20.10 -9.54
N SER A 24 -12.78 20.26 -9.77
CA SER A 24 -11.88 19.21 -10.21
C SER A 24 -12.00 18.03 -9.25
N VAL A 25 -12.68 16.98 -9.71
CA VAL A 25 -12.48 15.64 -9.14
C VAL A 25 -11.00 15.36 -9.35
N SER A 26 -10.22 15.42 -8.26
CA SER A 26 -8.88 14.86 -8.27
C SER A 26 -9.02 13.41 -8.71
N ALA A 27 -8.29 13.01 -9.75
CA ALA A 27 -8.15 11.61 -10.10
C ALA A 27 -7.68 10.90 -8.83
N GLN A 28 -8.56 10.11 -8.21
CA GLN A 28 -8.20 9.31 -7.05
C GLN A 28 -7.20 8.27 -7.56
N ASN A 29 -5.91 8.54 -7.33
CA ASN A 29 -4.84 7.57 -7.49
C ASN A 29 -5.08 6.47 -6.45
N TYR A 30 -5.78 5.41 -6.82
CA TYR A 30 -5.92 4.24 -5.97
C TYR A 30 -4.57 3.53 -5.94
N GLU A 31 -3.94 3.46 -4.78
CA GLU A 31 -2.71 2.68 -4.56
C GLU A 31 -3.00 1.18 -4.72
N PRO A 32 -2.03 0.38 -5.21
CA PRO A 32 -2.20 -1.06 -5.29
C PRO A 32 -2.51 -1.66 -3.92
N TRP A 33 -3.46 -2.60 -3.92
CA TRP A 33 -3.84 -3.30 -2.72
C TRP A 33 -2.83 -4.40 -2.43
N THR A 34 -1.89 -4.08 -1.56
CA THR A 34 -0.89 -5.01 -0.98
C THR A 34 -1.51 -6.12 -0.14
N GLY A 35 -2.82 -6.06 0.11
CA GLY A 35 -3.42 -6.72 1.25
C GLY A 35 -3.23 -5.96 2.55
N ALA A 36 -2.54 -4.81 2.57
CA ALA A 36 -2.23 -3.96 3.72
C ALA A 36 -3.20 -2.78 3.97
N VAL A 37 -4.20 -2.56 3.11
CA VAL A 37 -5.19 -1.49 3.34
C VAL A 37 -6.14 -1.90 4.49
N VAL A 38 -6.58 -0.90 5.26
CA VAL A 38 -7.60 -1.01 6.32
C VAL A 38 -8.77 -1.91 5.85
N GLY A 39 -9.03 -2.99 6.59
CA GLY A 39 -10.16 -3.90 6.35
C GLY A 39 -9.84 -5.24 5.66
N ALA A 40 -8.61 -5.47 5.20
CA ALA A 40 -8.21 -6.78 4.68
C ALA A 40 -7.98 -7.79 5.82
N ARG A 41 -8.74 -8.89 5.87
CA ARG A 41 -8.40 -10.05 6.70
C ARG A 41 -7.45 -10.96 5.92
N ILE A 42 -6.15 -10.84 6.17
CA ILE A 42 -5.20 -11.91 5.89
C ILE A 42 -5.06 -12.66 7.22
N ASP A 43 -5.61 -13.87 7.27
CA ASP A 43 -5.54 -14.72 8.45
C ASP A 43 -4.17 -15.43 8.47
N PHE A 44 -3.33 -15.06 9.43
CA PHE A 44 -2.00 -15.65 9.62
C PHE A 44 -2.04 -16.83 10.60
N TYR A 45 -3.11 -17.64 10.54
CA TYR A 45 -3.28 -18.86 11.33
C TYR A 45 -2.95 -18.67 12.83
N GLY A 46 -3.50 -17.61 13.44
CA GLY A 46 -3.43 -17.42 14.89
C GLY A 46 -2.11 -16.87 15.45
N ASN A 47 -1.16 -16.38 14.63
CA ASN A 47 0.05 -15.76 15.17
C ASN A 47 -0.21 -14.32 15.67
N GLU A 48 -0.22 -14.14 16.98
CA GLU A 48 -0.46 -12.85 17.65
C GLU A 48 0.51 -11.74 17.22
N THR A 49 1.78 -12.09 16.93
CA THR A 49 2.79 -11.11 16.49
C THR A 49 2.45 -10.57 15.11
N LEU A 50 2.03 -11.43 14.16
CA LEU A 50 1.63 -11.01 12.82
C LEU A 50 0.38 -10.12 12.86
N ASN A 51 -0.60 -10.44 13.71
CA ASN A 51 -1.78 -9.61 13.94
C ASN A 51 -1.41 -8.23 14.51
N THR A 52 -0.46 -8.20 15.45
CA THR A 52 0.03 -6.95 16.05
C THR A 52 0.75 -6.08 15.03
N ILE A 53 1.68 -6.65 14.25
CA ILE A 53 2.39 -5.93 13.18
C ILE A 53 1.37 -5.33 12.21
N ARG A 54 0.34 -6.10 11.85
CA ARG A 54 -0.68 -5.61 10.96
C ARG A 54 -1.51 -4.46 11.55
N LYS A 55 -1.88 -4.54 12.82
CA LYS A 55 -2.54 -3.45 13.53
C LYS A 55 -1.69 -2.17 13.46
N LEU A 56 -0.38 -2.27 13.74
CA LEU A 56 0.56 -1.15 13.66
C LEU A 56 0.60 -0.52 12.26
N ILE A 57 0.67 -1.34 11.20
CA ILE A 57 0.60 -0.84 9.81
C ILE A 57 -0.71 -0.08 9.56
N ASN A 58 -1.85 -0.64 9.99
CA ASN A 58 -3.16 -0.01 9.77
C ASN A 58 -3.31 1.30 10.56
N GLU A 59 -2.66 1.42 11.72
CA GLU A 59 -2.62 2.62 12.56
C GLU A 59 -1.59 3.65 12.07
N GLY A 60 -0.78 3.30 11.06
CA GLY A 60 0.28 4.15 10.52
C GLY A 60 1.56 4.15 11.34
N ASP A 61 1.67 3.32 12.39
CA ASP A 61 2.92 3.11 13.13
C ASP A 61 3.85 2.17 12.35
N THR A 62 4.41 2.69 11.26
CA THR A 62 5.32 1.95 10.37
C THR A 62 6.64 1.61 11.06
N ILE A 63 7.11 2.46 11.97
CA ILE A 63 8.34 2.23 12.74
C ILE A 63 8.15 1.07 13.72
N GLY A 64 7.03 1.04 14.44
CA GLY A 64 6.65 -0.07 15.31
C GLY A 64 6.48 -1.36 14.51
N ALA A 65 5.79 -1.31 13.37
CA ALA A 65 5.60 -2.45 12.50
C ALA A 65 6.93 -3.03 11.98
N VAL A 66 7.87 -2.19 11.55
CA VAL A 66 9.22 -2.62 11.13
C VAL A 66 9.97 -3.27 12.29
N ARG A 67 9.93 -2.66 13.48
CA ARG A 67 10.61 -3.17 14.67
C ARG A 67 10.13 -4.57 15.04
N GLU A 68 8.82 -4.77 15.13
CA GLU A 68 8.24 -6.07 15.50
C GLU A 68 8.43 -7.12 14.39
N ALA A 69 8.35 -6.72 13.11
CA ALA A 69 8.66 -7.62 12.00
C ALA A 69 10.13 -8.07 11.99
N LYS A 70 11.09 -7.14 12.21
CA LYS A 70 12.53 -7.48 12.31
C LYS A 70 12.78 -8.44 13.48
N LYS A 71 12.18 -8.18 14.66
CA LYS A 71 12.28 -9.09 15.81
C LYS A 71 11.75 -10.50 15.50
N LEU A 72 10.61 -10.59 14.81
CA LEU A 72 10.03 -11.87 14.42
C LEU A 72 10.96 -12.64 13.48
N VAL A 73 11.51 -11.97 12.45
CA VAL A 73 12.49 -12.57 11.53
C VAL A 73 13.72 -13.04 12.29
N THR A 74 14.31 -12.23 13.18
CA THR A 74 15.47 -12.64 13.99
C THR A 74 15.17 -13.84 14.88
N ARG A 75 13.98 -13.90 15.49
CA ARG A 75 13.58 -15.05 16.31
C ARG A 75 13.50 -16.32 15.46
N LEU A 76 12.87 -16.22 14.29
CA LEU A 76 12.68 -17.38 13.41
C LEU A 76 13.98 -17.81 12.70
N SER A 77 14.91 -16.89 12.43
CA SER A 77 16.20 -17.24 11.82
C SER A 77 17.09 -18.09 12.73
N GLN A 78 16.87 -18.07 14.05
CA GLN A 78 17.62 -18.84 15.04
C GLN A 78 17.07 -20.26 15.26
N ILE A 79 15.92 -20.58 14.67
CA ILE A 79 15.27 -21.89 14.81
C ILE A 79 15.63 -22.73 13.57
N GLU A 80 16.04 -23.99 13.79
CA GLU A 80 16.36 -24.95 12.73
C GLU A 80 15.33 -26.11 12.65
N ARG A 81 14.72 -26.24 11.45
CA ARG A 81 14.07 -27.39 10.78
C ARG A 81 12.60 -27.73 11.12
N GLY A 82 11.72 -27.50 10.13
CA GLY A 82 10.40 -28.14 9.94
C GLY A 82 9.56 -27.46 8.83
N GLY A 83 8.62 -28.17 8.19
CA GLY A 83 7.79 -27.57 7.11
C GLY A 83 6.82 -26.46 7.59
N GLU A 84 6.34 -26.55 8.82
CA GLU A 84 5.52 -25.51 9.46
C GLU A 84 6.32 -24.22 9.75
N GLU A 85 7.62 -24.36 10.04
CA GLU A 85 8.55 -23.25 10.26
C GLU A 85 8.79 -22.45 8.97
N THR A 86 8.89 -23.14 7.82
CA THR A 86 9.02 -22.48 6.51
C THR A 86 7.84 -21.55 6.23
N ASN A 87 6.62 -21.95 6.62
CA ASN A 87 5.43 -21.10 6.50
C ASN A 87 5.51 -19.85 7.41
N LEU A 88 5.97 -20.01 8.65
CA LEU A 88 6.14 -18.88 9.58
C LEU A 88 7.26 -17.92 9.14
N LYS A 89 8.38 -18.46 8.64
CA LYS A 89 9.47 -17.65 8.06
C LYS A 89 8.97 -16.86 6.85
N TYR A 90 8.24 -17.52 5.95
CA TYR A 90 7.58 -16.85 4.83
C TYR A 90 6.72 -15.67 5.32
N ASP A 91 5.83 -15.90 6.29
CA ASP A 91 4.90 -14.86 6.75
C ASP A 91 5.64 -13.69 7.43
N ALA A 92 6.70 -13.99 8.18
CA ALA A 92 7.56 -12.99 8.80
C ALA A 92 8.31 -12.12 7.79
N TYR A 93 8.90 -12.72 6.75
CA TYR A 93 9.57 -11.96 5.69
C TYR A 93 8.58 -11.17 4.84
N ASN A 94 7.40 -11.74 4.54
CA ASN A 94 6.37 -11.04 3.78
C ASN A 94 5.85 -9.81 4.54
N VAL A 95 5.56 -9.95 5.85
CA VAL A 95 5.12 -8.80 6.66
C VAL A 95 6.25 -7.79 6.87
N LEU A 96 7.51 -8.24 6.96
CA LEU A 96 8.66 -7.33 7.00
C LEU A 96 8.77 -6.52 5.71
N CYS A 97 8.57 -7.14 4.54
CA CYS A 97 8.53 -6.42 3.27
C CYS A 97 7.44 -5.33 3.26
N LEU A 98 6.23 -5.67 3.72
CA LEU A 98 5.12 -4.71 3.82
C LEU A 98 5.44 -3.55 4.79
N SER A 99 5.96 -3.86 5.99
CA SER A 99 6.34 -2.86 6.99
C SER A 99 7.42 -1.91 6.48
N LEU A 100 8.48 -2.44 5.85
CA LEU A 100 9.57 -1.64 5.28
C LEU A 100 9.10 -0.80 4.09
N THR A 101 8.24 -1.36 3.23
CA THR A 101 7.61 -0.63 2.13
C THR A 101 6.77 0.54 2.66
N ALA A 102 5.97 0.31 3.69
CA ALA A 102 5.17 1.36 4.33
C ALA A 102 6.07 2.42 5.00
N ASN A 103 7.20 2.01 5.58
CA ASN A 103 8.20 2.91 6.18
C ASN A 103 9.16 3.56 5.16
N LYS A 104 8.98 3.29 3.86
CA LYS A 104 9.82 3.79 2.75
C LYS A 104 11.29 3.32 2.78
N GLU A 105 11.59 2.24 3.50
CA GLU A 105 12.89 1.54 3.48
C GLU A 105 12.92 0.56 2.29
N TYR A 106 12.99 1.07 1.06
CA TYR A 106 12.71 0.28 -0.15
C TYR A 106 13.75 -0.78 -0.50
N GLU A 107 15.04 -0.53 -0.25
CA GLU A 107 16.09 -1.52 -0.53
C GLU A 107 15.98 -2.73 0.40
N GLU A 108 15.79 -2.50 1.69
CA GLU A 108 15.53 -3.55 2.67
C GLU A 108 14.20 -4.26 2.40
N ALA A 109 13.16 -3.52 1.98
CA ALA A 109 11.88 -4.12 1.60
C ALA A 109 12.05 -5.12 0.46
N MET A 110 12.83 -4.77 -0.57
CA MET A 110 13.09 -5.66 -1.70
C MET A 110 13.78 -6.95 -1.25
N LYS A 111 14.77 -6.85 -0.37
CA LYS A 111 15.44 -8.02 0.23
C LYS A 111 14.43 -8.90 0.98
N ALA A 112 13.60 -8.31 1.83
CA ALA A 112 12.59 -9.05 2.59
C ALA A 112 11.53 -9.73 1.69
N CYS A 113 11.11 -9.07 0.61
CA CYS A 113 10.18 -9.65 -0.36
C CYS A 113 10.80 -10.86 -1.08
N ASN A 114 12.07 -10.76 -1.48
CA ASN A 114 12.77 -11.87 -2.13
C ASN A 114 12.97 -13.05 -1.18
N GLU A 115 13.31 -12.79 0.09
CA GLU A 115 13.37 -13.82 1.13
C GLU A 115 12.02 -14.52 1.30
N ALA A 116 10.92 -13.78 1.37
CA ALA A 116 9.58 -14.37 1.46
C ALA A 116 9.32 -15.34 0.30
N ILE A 117 9.55 -14.90 -0.95
CA ILE A 117 9.38 -15.76 -2.14
C ILE A 117 10.28 -17.00 -2.05
N MET A 118 11.52 -16.87 -1.58
CA MET A 118 12.44 -18.00 -1.43
C MET A 118 11.94 -19.03 -0.39
N GLN A 119 11.35 -18.56 0.72
CA GLN A 119 10.77 -19.46 1.73
C GLN A 119 9.56 -20.23 1.19
N SER A 120 8.70 -19.62 0.36
CA SER A 120 7.56 -20.31 -0.25
C SER A 120 7.23 -19.75 -1.63
N PRO A 121 7.76 -20.34 -2.72
CA PRO A 121 7.75 -19.74 -4.05
C PRO A 121 6.39 -19.74 -4.76
N ALA A 122 5.38 -20.41 -4.19
CA ALA A 122 4.05 -20.54 -4.79
C ALA A 122 2.95 -19.80 -4.00
N ARG A 123 3.32 -18.83 -3.14
CA ARG A 123 2.34 -18.04 -2.38
C ARG A 123 2.16 -16.66 -3.01
N TRP A 124 0.94 -16.37 -3.45
CA TRP A 124 0.60 -15.14 -4.17
C TRP A 124 0.89 -13.85 -3.39
N GLN A 125 0.82 -13.87 -2.05
CA GLN A 125 0.93 -12.65 -1.24
C GLN A 125 2.31 -11.99 -1.38
N ALA A 126 3.40 -12.76 -1.41
CA ALA A 126 4.74 -12.20 -1.53
C ALA A 126 4.99 -11.54 -2.89
N PHE A 127 4.47 -12.14 -3.97
CA PHE A 127 4.47 -11.50 -5.29
C PHE A 127 3.64 -10.22 -5.29
N ASN A 128 2.45 -10.22 -4.67
CA ASN A 128 1.64 -9.02 -4.55
C ASN A 128 2.33 -7.91 -3.73
N SER A 129 2.99 -8.27 -2.63
CA SER A 129 3.79 -7.34 -1.81
C SER A 129 4.94 -6.74 -2.63
N ARG A 130 5.70 -7.56 -3.35
CA ARG A 130 6.82 -7.09 -4.19
C ARG A 130 6.35 -6.24 -5.36
N GLY A 131 5.23 -6.61 -5.99
CA GLY A 131 4.58 -5.81 -7.03
C GLY A 131 4.18 -4.42 -6.52
N SER A 132 3.69 -4.34 -5.28
CA SER A 132 3.34 -3.07 -4.65
C SER A 132 4.56 -2.21 -4.31
N LEU A 133 5.66 -2.82 -3.85
CA LEU A 133 6.93 -2.14 -3.68
C LEU A 133 7.46 -1.59 -5.02
N ASN A 134 7.42 -2.41 -6.07
CA ASN A 134 7.82 -2.00 -7.41
C ASN A 134 6.95 -0.85 -7.93
N TYR A 135 5.64 -0.89 -7.70
CA TYR A 135 4.74 0.19 -8.07
C TYR A 135 5.07 1.50 -7.34
N LYS A 136 5.35 1.44 -6.02
CA LYS A 136 5.73 2.62 -5.22
C LYS A 136 7.08 3.21 -5.61
N THR A 137 7.97 2.39 -6.14
CA THR A 137 9.28 2.80 -6.66
C THR A 137 9.26 3.06 -8.17
N GLU A 138 8.05 3.18 -8.75
CA GLU A 138 7.80 3.49 -10.17
C GLU A 138 8.36 2.47 -11.19
N ASN A 139 8.72 1.28 -10.71
CA ASN A 139 9.11 0.12 -11.52
C ASN A 139 7.86 -0.60 -12.06
N PHE A 140 7.03 0.09 -12.84
CA PHE A 140 5.69 -0.38 -13.19
C PHE A 140 5.68 -1.68 -14.01
N ASN A 141 6.67 -1.90 -14.88
CA ASN A 141 6.81 -3.16 -15.63
C ASN A 141 7.06 -4.35 -14.70
N GLN A 142 7.95 -4.18 -13.72
CA GLN A 142 8.24 -5.18 -12.70
C GLN A 142 7.03 -5.40 -11.78
N ALA A 143 6.30 -4.33 -11.43
CA ALA A 143 5.06 -4.41 -10.68
C ALA A 143 4.00 -5.26 -11.40
N LEU A 144 3.79 -5.00 -12.70
CA LEU A 144 2.86 -5.76 -13.54
C LEU A 144 3.25 -7.24 -13.61
N SER A 145 4.54 -7.54 -13.79
CA SER A 145 5.05 -8.92 -13.78
C SER A 145 4.76 -9.63 -12.46
N ASP A 146 5.04 -8.97 -11.34
CA ASP A 146 4.77 -9.52 -10.00
C ASP A 146 3.28 -9.72 -9.74
N TYR A 147 2.39 -8.81 -10.16
CA TYR A 147 0.95 -9.02 -9.99
C TYR A 147 0.41 -10.15 -10.84
N LYS A 148 0.95 -10.38 -12.04
CA LYS A 148 0.60 -11.52 -12.88
C LYS A 148 1.05 -12.83 -12.24
N ASN A 149 2.28 -12.90 -11.75
CA ASN A 149 2.76 -14.04 -10.98
C ASN A 149 1.88 -14.31 -9.74
N ALA A 150 1.48 -13.25 -9.02
CA ALA A 150 0.56 -13.38 -7.90
C ALA A 150 -0.79 -13.98 -8.33
N LEU A 151 -1.30 -13.61 -9.51
CA LEU A 151 -2.56 -14.14 -10.05
C LEU A 151 -2.43 -15.62 -10.41
N ASP A 152 -1.30 -16.05 -10.97
CA ASP A 152 -1.03 -17.45 -11.31
C ASP A 152 -1.01 -18.37 -10.06
N PHE A 153 -0.60 -17.85 -8.91
CA PHE A 153 -0.58 -18.55 -7.63
C PHE A 153 -1.81 -18.26 -6.74
N ALA A 154 -2.78 -17.48 -7.22
CA ALA A 154 -3.94 -17.13 -6.43
C ALA A 154 -4.84 -18.36 -6.22
N PRO A 155 -5.42 -18.55 -5.01
CA PRO A 155 -6.50 -19.52 -4.85
C PRO A 155 -7.71 -19.11 -5.69
N GLU A 156 -8.61 -20.05 -5.97
CA GLU A 156 -9.90 -19.83 -6.63
C GLU A 156 -10.90 -19.05 -5.72
N ALA A 157 -10.47 -17.89 -5.26
CA ALA A 157 -11.19 -17.01 -4.37
C ALA A 157 -11.49 -15.68 -5.10
N PRO A 158 -12.76 -15.43 -5.49
CA PRO A 158 -13.11 -14.26 -6.32
C PRO A 158 -12.64 -12.93 -5.74
N GLN A 159 -12.61 -12.79 -4.41
CA GLN A 159 -12.10 -11.60 -3.74
C GLN A 159 -10.61 -11.36 -4.03
N ILE A 160 -9.77 -12.40 -3.96
CA ILE A 160 -8.32 -12.29 -4.22
C ILE A 160 -8.08 -11.98 -5.69
N ILE A 161 -8.78 -12.67 -6.60
CA ILE A 161 -8.66 -12.43 -8.05
C ILE A 161 -9.03 -10.97 -8.41
N ARG A 162 -10.08 -10.40 -7.81
CA ARG A 162 -10.45 -8.99 -8.04
C ARG A 162 -9.35 -8.01 -7.60
N ILE A 163 -8.72 -8.27 -6.46
CA ILE A 163 -7.61 -7.47 -5.94
C ILE A 163 -6.42 -7.49 -6.89
N LEU A 164 -6.02 -8.67 -7.35
CA LEU A 164 -4.85 -8.81 -8.23
C LEU A 164 -5.11 -8.18 -9.60
N ASN A 165 -6.31 -8.38 -10.15
CA ASN A 165 -6.72 -7.72 -11.39
C ASN A 165 -6.79 -6.19 -11.25
N HIS A 166 -7.19 -5.66 -10.09
CA HIS A 166 -7.13 -4.23 -9.83
C HIS A 166 -5.69 -3.72 -9.86
N ASN A 167 -4.76 -4.41 -9.19
CA ASN A 167 -3.34 -4.03 -9.16
C ASN A 167 -2.68 -4.11 -10.54
N ILE A 168 -3.02 -5.13 -11.34
CA ILE A 168 -2.61 -5.26 -12.75
C ILE A 168 -3.05 -4.04 -13.55
N LYS A 169 -4.34 -3.65 -13.46
CA LYS A 169 -4.87 -2.49 -14.18
C LYS A 169 -4.20 -1.18 -13.78
N LEU A 170 -3.88 -1.00 -12.50
CA LEU A 170 -3.13 0.17 -12.03
C LEU A 170 -1.73 0.22 -12.65
N ALA A 171 -1.00 -0.90 -12.66
CA ALA A 171 0.32 -0.97 -13.26
C ALA A 171 0.27 -0.71 -14.77
N GLU A 172 -0.67 -1.32 -15.49
CA GLU A 172 -0.89 -1.10 -16.93
C GLU A 172 -1.20 0.37 -17.25
N ALA A 173 -2.07 1.01 -16.46
CA ALA A 173 -2.39 2.42 -16.64
C ALA A 173 -1.15 3.32 -16.50
N ARG A 174 -0.26 3.03 -15.53
CA ARG A 174 0.98 3.79 -15.33
C ARG A 174 1.99 3.55 -16.46
N ILE A 175 2.12 2.32 -16.94
CA ILE A 175 2.98 1.98 -18.09
C ILE A 175 2.52 2.74 -19.34
N ASN A 176 1.22 2.74 -19.62
CA ASN A 176 0.66 3.39 -20.81
C ASN A 176 0.65 4.93 -20.72
N SER A 177 0.83 5.50 -19.52
CA SER A 177 0.85 6.94 -19.28
C SER A 177 2.26 7.56 -19.31
N ASN A 178 3.30 6.73 -19.38
CA ASN A 178 4.71 7.12 -19.42
C ASN A 178 5.27 6.99 -20.83
#